data_AF-A0A838HIR8-F1
#
_entry.id   AF-A0A838HIR8-F1
#
_cell.length_a   1.000
_cell.length_b   1.000
_cell.length_c   1.000
_cell.angle_alpha   90.00
_cell.angle_beta   90.00
_cell.angle_gamma   90.00
#
_symmetry.space_group_name_H-M   'P 1'
#
loop_
_entity.id
_entity.type
_entity.pdbx_description
1 polymer ?
#
loop_
_entity_poly.entity_id
_entity_poly.type
_entity_poly.pdbx_seq_one_letter_code
_entity_poly.pdbx_strand_id
1 'polypeptide(L)'
;MFFHVQELINEIVPDEPDPAAANALQEGLGGQFGEMRTMMQYLFQSFNARGDAKPYKDLIQGIGIEEISHVELMATTINYLLDGSPRYQGKEMGDAGAGTP
;
A
#
# COMPACT_ATOMS: atom_id res chain seq x y z
N MET A 1 -4.75 18.22 2.76
CA MET A 1 -5.04 17.58 4.05
C MET A 1 -5.51 16.18 3.73
N PHE A 2 -4.99 15.18 4.43
CA PHE A 2 -5.37 13.78 4.27
C PHE A 2 -6.00 13.28 5.57
N PHE A 3 -6.92 12.33 5.45
CA PHE A 3 -7.43 11.55 6.57
C PHE A 3 -7.01 10.10 6.34
N HIS A 4 -6.74 9.39 7.42
CA HIS A 4 -6.47 7.96 7.39
C HIS A 4 -7.57 7.27 8.18
N VAL A 5 -8.10 6.20 7.60
CA VAL A 5 -9.03 5.27 8.26
C VAL A 5 -8.23 3.98 8.44
N GLN A 6 -8.27 3.39 9.62
CA GLN A 6 -7.52 2.16 9.95
C GLN A 6 -8.19 0.91 9.36
N GLU A 7 -8.47 0.95 8.06
CA GLU A 7 -9.11 -0.11 7.29
C GLU A 7 -8.39 -0.25 5.96
N LEU A 8 -8.12 -1.50 5.54
CA LEU A 8 -7.53 -1.77 4.23
C LEU A 8 -8.60 -1.59 3.13
N ILE A 9 -8.17 -1.11 1.95
CA ILE A 9 -9.06 -0.96 0.78
C ILE A 9 -9.65 -2.29 0.31
N ASN A 10 -8.97 -3.40 0.61
CA ASN A 10 -9.45 -4.74 0.36
C ASN A 10 -8.95 -5.71 1.44
N GLU A 11 -9.71 -6.77 1.69
CA GLU A 11 -9.34 -7.82 2.65
C GLU A 11 -8.16 -8.63 2.11
N ILE A 12 -7.22 -8.97 3.01
CA ILE A 12 -6.13 -9.90 2.72
C ILE A 12 -6.63 -11.30 3.06
N VAL A 13 -6.56 -12.21 2.10
CA VAL A 13 -6.86 -13.62 2.34
C VAL A 13 -5.68 -14.25 3.09
N PRO A 14 -5.89 -14.88 4.27
CA PRO A 14 -4.82 -15.54 5.00
C PRO A 14 -4.17 -16.67 4.18
N ASP A 15 -2.85 -16.75 4.23
CA ASP A 15 -2.04 -17.78 3.56
C ASP A 15 -0.87 -18.20 4.46
N GLU A 16 -0.13 -19.24 4.05
CA GLU A 16 1.08 -19.67 4.75
C GLU A 16 2.27 -18.69 4.53
N PRO A 17 3.22 -18.60 5.48
CA PRO A 17 4.36 -17.69 5.33
C PRO A 17 5.25 -18.06 4.12
N ASP A 18 5.35 -17.16 3.14
CA ASP A 18 6.17 -17.31 1.93
C ASP A 18 7.08 -16.08 1.68
N PRO A 19 8.35 -16.12 2.15
CA PRO A 19 9.31 -15.05 1.90
C PRO A 19 9.68 -14.85 0.43
N ALA A 20 9.53 -15.86 -0.42
CA ALA A 20 9.83 -15.72 -1.84
C ALA A 20 8.73 -14.92 -2.53
N ALA A 21 7.46 -15.19 -2.20
CA ALA A 21 6.33 -14.36 -2.60
C ALA A 21 6.46 -12.92 -2.06
N ALA A 22 6.81 -12.76 -0.78
CA ALA A 22 7.04 -11.44 -0.19
C ALA A 22 8.13 -10.65 -0.95
N ASN A 23 9.24 -11.31 -1.30
CA ASN A 23 10.31 -10.68 -2.09
C ASN A 23 9.86 -10.34 -3.52
N ALA A 24 9.01 -11.15 -4.14
CA ALA A 24 8.45 -10.82 -5.46
C ALA A 24 7.52 -9.61 -5.40
N LEU A 25 6.70 -9.48 -4.35
CA LEU A 25 5.82 -8.33 -4.15
C LEU A 25 6.58 -7.02 -3.92
N GLN A 26 7.84 -7.06 -3.49
CA GLN A 26 8.67 -5.85 -3.36
C GLN A 26 8.87 -5.12 -4.69
N GLU A 27 8.90 -5.83 -5.82
CA GLU A 27 8.96 -5.19 -7.15
C GLU A 27 7.63 -4.48 -7.48
N GLY A 28 6.50 -5.08 -7.11
CA GLY A 28 5.19 -4.45 -7.26
C GLY A 28 4.97 -3.26 -6.31
N LEU A 29 5.61 -3.26 -5.13
CA LEU A 29 5.53 -2.14 -4.19
C LEU A 29 6.49 -1.00 -4.57
N GLY A 30 7.78 -1.31 -4.73
CA GLY A 30 8.85 -0.32 -4.86
C GLY A 30 9.69 -0.40 -6.13
N GLY A 31 9.36 -1.31 -7.04
CA GLY A 31 10.02 -1.45 -8.33
C GLY A 31 9.70 -0.33 -9.31
N GLN A 32 10.27 -0.44 -10.51
CA GLN A 32 10.16 0.61 -11.54
C GLN A 32 8.71 0.87 -11.98
N PHE A 33 7.82 -0.12 -11.83
CA PHE A 33 6.41 0.01 -12.19
C PHE A 33 5.49 -0.21 -10.99
N GLY A 34 6.03 -0.11 -9.77
CA GLY A 34 5.30 -0.40 -8.55
C GLY A 34 4.44 0.75 -8.01
N GLU A 35 3.69 0.45 -6.96
CA GLU A 35 2.66 1.32 -6.40
C GLU A 35 3.21 2.62 -5.81
N MET A 36 4.42 2.59 -5.22
CA MET A 36 5.06 3.83 -4.76
C MET A 36 5.31 4.80 -5.91
N ARG A 37 5.59 4.29 -7.12
CA ARG A 37 5.81 5.13 -8.30
C ARG A 37 4.50 5.68 -8.85
N THR A 38 3.45 4.86 -8.98
CA THR A 38 2.12 5.31 -9.46
C THR A 38 1.55 6.36 -8.51
N MET A 39 1.55 6.09 -7.21
CA MET A 39 1.15 7.02 -6.15
C MET A 39 1.87 8.37 -6.27
N MET A 40 3.20 8.36 -6.27
CA MET A 40 3.96 9.61 -6.33
C MET A 40 3.71 10.36 -7.66
N GLN A 41 3.65 9.66 -8.79
CA GLN A 41 3.40 10.30 -10.08
C GLN A 41 2.08 11.05 -10.09
N TYR A 42 0.98 10.41 -9.69
CA TYR A 42 -0.34 11.04 -9.75
C TYR A 42 -0.49 12.15 -8.71
N LEU A 43 0.05 11.97 -7.50
CA LEU A 43 0.06 13.04 -6.50
C LEU A 43 0.83 14.26 -6.99
N PHE A 44 2.07 14.09 -7.50
CA PHE A 44 2.85 15.22 -8.03
C PHE A 44 2.19 15.88 -9.25
N GLN A 45 1.59 15.10 -10.16
CA GLN A 45 0.84 15.67 -11.29
C GLN A 45 -0.37 16.48 -10.80
N SER A 46 -1.11 15.98 -9.80
CA SER A 46 -2.27 16.66 -9.23
C SER A 46 -1.89 17.97 -8.54
N PHE A 47 -0.78 17.99 -7.80
CA PHE A 47 -0.30 19.18 -7.08
C PHE A 47 0.24 20.24 -8.04
N ASN A 48 0.83 19.80 -9.14
CA ASN A 48 1.40 20.68 -10.16
C ASN A 48 0.42 21.05 -11.29
N ALA A 49 -0.82 20.56 -11.25
CA ALA A 49 -1.83 20.82 -12.28
C ALA A 49 -2.11 22.33 -12.43
N ARG A 50 -2.22 22.81 -13.67
CA ARG A 50 -2.45 24.23 -14.01
C ARG A 50 -3.59 24.37 -15.02
N GLY A 51 -4.17 25.57 -15.07
CA GLY A 51 -5.26 25.93 -15.99
C GLY A 51 -6.64 25.42 -15.55
N ASP A 52 -7.64 25.62 -16.41
CA ASP A 52 -9.06 25.32 -16.12
C ASP A 52 -9.43 23.85 -16.38
N ALA A 53 -8.52 22.93 -16.02
CA ALA A 53 -8.65 21.49 -16.24
C ALA A 53 -9.15 20.74 -14.98
N LYS A 54 -10.13 21.32 -14.27
CA LYS A 54 -10.61 20.80 -12.98
C LYS A 54 -11.01 19.32 -13.00
N PRO A 55 -11.78 18.80 -13.99
CA PRO A 55 -12.16 17.39 -14.00
C PRO A 55 -10.96 16.44 -14.06
N TYR A 56 -9.92 16.81 -14.82
CA TYR A 56 -8.71 15.99 -14.93
C TYR A 56 -7.86 16.04 -13.66
N LYS A 57 -7.75 17.24 -13.04
CA LYS A 57 -7.08 17.38 -11.75
C LYS A 57 -7.75 16.52 -10.68
N ASP A 58 -9.08 16.58 -10.59
CA ASP A 58 -9.84 15.83 -9.59
C ASP A 58 -9.70 14.31 -9.83
N LEU A 59 -9.69 13.87 -11.10
CA LEU A 59 -9.45 12.47 -11.48
C LEU A 59 -8.06 11.98 -11.05
N ILE A 60 -6.99 12.67 -11.45
CA ILE A 60 -5.62 12.23 -11.13
C ILE A 60 -5.34 12.34 -9.62
N GLN A 61 -5.95 13.30 -8.94
CA GLN A 61 -5.86 13.40 -7.49
C GLN A 61 -6.58 12.24 -6.80
N GLY A 62 -7.75 11.85 -7.30
CA GLY A 62 -8.50 10.69 -6.81
C GLY A 62 -7.69 9.40 -6.94
N ILE A 63 -7.13 9.14 -8.13
CA ILE A 63 -6.28 7.96 -8.38
C ILE A 63 -5.06 8.01 -7.46
N GLY A 64 -4.34 9.13 -7.38
CA GLY A 64 -3.17 9.24 -6.52
C GLY A 64 -3.45 9.02 -5.03
N ILE A 65 -4.67 9.26 -4.56
CA ILE A 65 -5.12 8.94 -3.20
C ILE A 65 -5.40 7.44 -3.06
N GLU A 66 -6.05 6.81 -4.04
CA GLU A 66 -6.29 5.36 -4.08
C GLU A 66 -4.97 4.57 -4.03
N GLU A 67 -3.94 5.03 -4.75
CA GLU A 67 -2.63 4.37 -4.73
C GLU A 67 -1.94 4.41 -3.36
N ILE A 68 -2.30 5.34 -2.46
CA ILE A 68 -1.82 5.32 -1.06
C ILE A 68 -2.32 4.04 -0.38
N SER A 69 -3.58 3.68 -0.61
CA SER A 69 -4.17 2.47 -0.07
C SER A 69 -3.61 1.20 -0.72
N HIS A 70 -3.21 1.24 -2.00
CA HIS A 70 -2.50 0.13 -2.64
C HIS A 70 -1.12 -0.10 -2.02
N VAL A 71 -0.37 0.98 -1.76
CA VAL A 71 0.91 0.90 -1.05
C VAL A 71 0.73 0.29 0.34
N GLU A 72 -0.29 0.71 1.10
CA GLU A 72 -0.61 0.16 2.43
C GLU A 72 -0.99 -1.33 2.36
N LEU A 73 -1.85 -1.70 1.39
CA LEU A 73 -2.27 -3.09 1.18
C LEU A 73 -1.09 -4.00 0.82
N MET A 74 -0.24 -3.58 -0.11
CA MET A 74 0.93 -4.34 -0.52
C MET A 74 1.95 -4.48 0.62
N ALA A 75 2.25 -3.40 1.33
CA ALA A 75 3.17 -3.45 2.48
C ALA A 75 2.64 -4.38 3.58
N THR A 76 1.33 -4.31 3.86
CA THR A 76 0.68 -5.19 4.84
C THR A 76 0.74 -6.65 4.38
N THR A 77 0.43 -6.94 3.12
CA THR A 77 0.51 -8.29 2.54
C THR A 77 1.93 -8.87 2.63
N ILE A 78 2.96 -8.06 2.35
CA ILE A 78 4.37 -8.46 2.50
C ILE A 78 4.67 -8.84 3.95
N ASN A 79 4.18 -8.07 4.93
CA ASN A 79 4.38 -8.39 6.35
C ASN A 79 3.70 -9.71 6.71
N TYR A 80 2.45 -9.94 6.29
CA TYR A 80 1.74 -11.21 6.52
C TYR A 80 2.51 -12.42 5.97
N LEU A 81 3.12 -12.30 4.79
CA LEU A 81 3.91 -13.39 4.19
C LEU A 81 5.26 -13.63 4.89
N LEU A 82 5.77 -12.65 5.62
CA LEU A 82 7.03 -12.76 6.37
C LEU A 82 6.81 -13.24 7.81
N ASP A 83 5.69 -12.88 8.42
CA ASP A 83 5.33 -13.30 9.78
C ASP A 83 5.22 -14.83 9.87
N GLY A 84 5.96 -15.44 10.80
CA GLY A 84 5.99 -16.90 10.99
C GLY A 84 6.93 -17.68 10.06
N SER A 85 7.63 -17.02 9.13
CA SER A 85 8.62 -17.73 8.31
C SER A 85 9.85 -18.15 9.14
N PRO A 86 10.31 -19.41 9.08
CA PRO A 86 11.51 -19.86 9.82
C PRO A 86 12.83 -19.19 9.38
N ARG A 87 12.82 -18.43 8.27
CA ARG A 87 13.94 -17.56 7.85
C ARG A 87 13.81 -16.11 8.32
N TYR A 88 12.64 -15.71 8.81
CA TYR A 88 12.37 -14.37 9.33
C TYR A 88 12.80 -14.32 10.80
N GLN A 89 13.77 -13.46 11.12
CA GLN A 89 14.27 -13.24 12.49
C GLN A 89 13.66 -11.99 13.16
N GLY A 90 12.53 -11.50 12.65
CA GLY A 90 11.79 -10.39 13.27
C GLY A 90 10.90 -10.87 14.40
N LYS A 91 10.53 -9.96 15.32
CA LYS A 91 9.50 -10.25 16.32
C LYS A 91 8.18 -10.50 15.60
N GLU A 92 7.50 -11.61 15.92
CA GLU A 92 6.09 -11.79 15.58
C GLU A 92 5.32 -10.55 16.04
N MET A 93 4.57 -9.90 15.14
CA MET A 93 3.56 -8.94 15.57
C MET A 93 2.52 -9.73 16.36
N GLY A 94 2.60 -9.63 17.68
CA GLY A 94 1.62 -10.22 18.59
C GLY A 94 0.23 -9.76 18.17
N ASP A 95 -0.64 -10.75 17.98
CA ASP A 95 -2.09 -10.69 17.75
C ASP A 95 -2.66 -9.26 17.81
N ALA A 96 -2.85 -8.66 16.64
CA ALA A 96 -3.60 -7.40 16.49
C ALA A 96 -5.13 -7.61 16.68
N GLY A 97 -5.55 -8.74 17.24
CA GLY A 97 -6.90 -9.00 17.71
C GLY A 97 -7.12 -8.53 19.16
N ALA A 98 -7.26 -7.22 19.37
CA ALA A 98 -8.13 -6.58 20.37
C ALA A 98 -7.67 -5.14 20.65
N GLY A 99 -8.10 -4.20 19.83
CA GLY A 99 -7.80 -2.78 20.00
C GLY A 99 -8.85 -1.85 19.40
N THR A 100 -10.11 -2.02 19.77
CA THR A 100 -11.04 -0.88 19.98
C THR A 100 -11.08 -0.65 21.49
N PRO A 101 -11.21 0.58 22.01
CA PRO A 101 -11.71 1.82 21.39
C PRO A 101 -10.65 2.89 21.06
#